data_AF-A0A009Z6Z4-F1
#
_entry.id   AF-A0A009Z6Z4-F1
#
_cell.length_a   1.000
_cell.length_b   1.000
_cell.length_c   1.000
_cell.angle_alpha   90.00
_cell.angle_beta   90.00
_cell.angle_gamma   90.00
#
_symmetry.space_group_name_H-M   'P 1'
#
loop_
_entity.id
_entity.type
_entity.pdbx_description
1 polymer ?
#
loop_
_entity_poly.entity_id
_entity_poly.type
_entity_poly.pdbx_seq_one_letter_code
_entity_poly.pdbx_strand_id
1 'polypeptide(L)'
;MQKELLNIAQQMSAYKVATGTYAGTNVNTIYGSTAYPQGSAAIYDLTFDPVTTTASEWVLIAKPKSATIQAGNGWICLNDQGQKYWAKGATACALSATSNWDGR
;
A
#
# COMPACT_ATOMS: atom_id res chain seq x y z
N MET A 1 7.51 -7.97 -0.53
CA MET A 1 6.52 -6.91 -0.22
C MET A 1 6.45 -5.84 -1.30
N GLN A 2 7.54 -5.12 -1.63
CA GLN A 2 7.51 -4.04 -2.65
C GLN A 2 6.93 -4.47 -4.02
N LYS A 3 7.33 -5.62 -4.55
CA LYS A 3 6.72 -6.23 -5.76
C LYS A 3 5.21 -6.43 -5.61
N GLU A 4 4.76 -6.85 -4.44
CA GLU A 4 3.34 -7.10 -4.18
C GLU A 4 2.53 -5.80 -4.16
N LEU A 5 3.06 -4.71 -3.58
CA LEU A 5 2.41 -3.40 -3.68
C LEU A 5 2.23 -2.97 -5.13
N LEU A 6 3.21 -3.24 -6.01
CA LEU A 6 3.08 -2.93 -7.44
C LEU A 6 1.97 -3.75 -8.10
N ASN A 7 1.83 -5.03 -7.75
CA ASN A 7 0.74 -5.87 -8.27
C ASN A 7 -0.63 -5.34 -7.82
N ILE A 8 -0.80 -5.00 -6.54
CA ILE A 8 -2.03 -4.42 -6.01
C ILE A 8 -2.33 -3.07 -6.68
N ALA A 9 -1.32 -2.22 -6.84
CA ALA A 9 -1.46 -0.93 -7.51
C ALA A 9 -1.89 -1.07 -8.97
N GLN A 10 -1.37 -2.05 -9.71
CA GLN A 10 -1.82 -2.31 -11.08
C GLN A 10 -3.30 -2.70 -11.14
N GLN A 11 -3.76 -3.56 -10.23
CA GLN A 11 -5.17 -3.93 -10.15
C GLN A 11 -6.07 -2.75 -9.78
N MET A 12 -5.59 -1.87 -8.91
CA MET A 12 -6.30 -0.62 -8.58
C MET A 12 -6.38 0.32 -9.79
N SER A 13 -5.30 0.50 -10.53
CA SER A 13 -5.32 1.29 -11.77
C SER A 13 -6.31 0.72 -12.78
N ALA A 14 -6.37 -0.60 -12.94
CA ALA A 14 -7.37 -1.25 -13.79
C ALA A 14 -8.81 -0.98 -13.30
N TYR A 15 -9.06 -1.02 -11.99
CA TYR A 15 -10.35 -0.69 -11.40
C TYR A 15 -10.78 0.75 -11.72
N LYS A 16 -9.88 1.74 -11.59
CA LYS A 16 -10.18 3.15 -11.94
C LYS A 16 -10.44 3.32 -13.43
N VAL A 17 -9.70 2.62 -14.30
CA VAL A 17 -9.98 2.65 -15.75
C VAL A 17 -11.37 2.12 -16.06
N ALA A 18 -11.81 1.06 -15.36
CA ALA A 18 -13.13 0.46 -15.59
C ALA A 18 -14.30 1.25 -15.01
N THR A 19 -14.10 1.93 -13.87
CA THR A 19 -15.19 2.56 -13.10
C THR A 19 -15.14 4.09 -13.09
N GLY A 20 -14.03 4.68 -13.54
CA GLY A 20 -13.77 6.12 -13.48
C GLY A 20 -13.40 6.66 -12.10
N THR A 21 -13.39 5.84 -11.05
CA THR A 21 -13.16 6.25 -9.66
C THR A 21 -12.54 5.13 -8.82
N TYR A 22 -12.03 5.45 -7.63
CA TYR A 22 -11.69 4.45 -6.61
C TYR A 22 -12.82 4.25 -5.58
N ALA A 23 -13.98 4.90 -5.75
CA ALA A 23 -15.10 4.78 -4.82
C ALA A 23 -15.63 3.34 -4.75
N GLY A 24 -15.93 2.85 -3.55
CA GLY A 24 -16.50 1.52 -3.35
C GLY A 24 -15.48 0.37 -3.42
N THR A 25 -14.19 0.66 -3.59
CA THR A 25 -13.11 -0.34 -3.52
C THR A 25 -12.23 -0.13 -2.29
N ASN A 26 -11.60 -1.20 -1.83
CA ASN A 26 -10.59 -1.20 -0.78
C ASN A 26 -9.57 -2.32 -1.05
N VAL A 27 -8.55 -2.40 -0.20
CA VAL A 27 -7.50 -3.42 -0.38
C VAL A 27 -8.08 -4.84 -0.33
N ASN A 28 -9.11 -5.12 0.48
CA ASN A 28 -9.71 -6.44 0.55
C ASN A 28 -10.48 -6.80 -0.73
N THR A 29 -11.15 -5.84 -1.37
CA THR A 29 -11.85 -6.09 -2.64
C THR A 29 -10.91 -6.25 -3.82
N ILE A 30 -9.78 -5.52 -3.82
CA ILE A 30 -8.78 -5.63 -4.90
C ILE A 30 -7.87 -6.85 -4.70
N TYR A 31 -7.29 -6.99 -3.51
CA TYR A 31 -6.28 -8.01 -3.22
C TYR A 31 -6.89 -9.32 -2.70
N GLY A 32 -8.11 -9.29 -2.14
CA GLY A 32 -8.73 -10.43 -1.46
C GLY A 32 -8.32 -10.59 0.01
N SER A 33 -7.50 -9.68 0.55
CA SER A 33 -7.10 -9.66 1.96
C SER A 33 -6.67 -8.27 2.41
N THR A 34 -6.66 -8.04 3.72
CA THR A 34 -6.05 -6.87 4.37
C THR A 34 -4.67 -7.18 4.94
N ALA A 35 -4.10 -8.35 4.64
CA ALA A 35 -2.83 -8.78 5.20
C ALA A 35 -1.96 -9.54 4.19
N TYR A 36 -0.65 -9.48 4.35
CA TYR A 36 0.32 -10.18 3.50
C TYR A 36 1.35 -10.99 4.29
N PRO A 37 1.69 -12.23 3.87
CA PRO A 37 0.93 -13.04 2.91
C PRO A 37 -0.50 -13.29 3.40
N GLN A 38 -1.39 -13.68 2.49
CA GLN A 38 -2.75 -14.06 2.87
C GLN A 38 -2.72 -15.27 3.81
N GLY A 39 -3.53 -15.24 4.87
CA GLY A 39 -3.65 -16.32 5.85
C GLY A 39 -2.94 -16.05 7.18
N SER A 40 -2.71 -17.11 7.97
CA SER A 40 -2.22 -17.02 9.36
C SER A 40 -0.75 -16.61 9.48
N ALA A 41 0.03 -16.74 8.40
CA ALA A 41 1.45 -16.37 8.35
C ALA A 41 1.68 -14.90 7.93
N ALA A 42 0.66 -14.05 8.02
CA ALA A 42 0.78 -12.64 7.68
C ALA A 42 1.87 -11.94 8.50
N ILE A 43 2.67 -11.11 7.82
CA ILE A 43 3.76 -10.30 8.39
C ILE A 43 3.60 -8.80 8.10
N TYR A 44 2.65 -8.43 7.23
CA TYR A 44 2.24 -7.05 6.98
C TYR A 44 0.73 -6.93 7.06
N ASP A 45 0.25 -5.81 7.60
CA ASP A 45 -1.12 -5.33 7.43
C ASP A 45 -1.15 -4.35 6.26
N LEU A 46 -2.06 -4.56 5.32
CA LEU A 46 -2.26 -3.73 4.15
C LEU A 46 -3.45 -2.82 4.38
N THR A 47 -3.27 -1.53 4.10
CA THR A 47 -4.36 -0.57 4.10
C THR A 47 -4.34 0.24 2.82
N PHE A 48 -5.53 0.47 2.29
CA PHE A 48 -5.77 1.38 1.19
C PHE A 48 -6.57 2.55 1.74
N ASP A 49 -6.01 3.75 1.66
CA ASP A 49 -6.67 4.98 2.09
C ASP A 49 -6.98 5.81 0.83
N PRO A 50 -8.21 5.74 0.29
CA PRO A 50 -8.62 6.62 -0.79
C PRO A 50 -8.76 8.02 -0.18
N VAL A 51 -8.11 9.04 -0.73
CA VAL A 51 -8.27 10.41 -0.22
C VAL A 51 -9.75 10.80 -0.38
N THR A 52 -10.41 10.96 0.76
CA THR A 52 -11.81 10.58 0.99
C THR A 52 -12.88 11.55 0.46
N THR A 53 -12.52 12.56 -0.34
CA THR A 53 -13.50 13.52 -0.86
C THR A 53 -13.84 13.32 -2.33
N THR A 54 -12.90 12.82 -3.14
CA THR A 54 -13.09 12.63 -4.59
C THR A 54 -12.81 11.21 -5.06
N ALA A 55 -12.28 10.34 -4.19
CA ALA A 55 -11.81 8.99 -4.54
C ALA A 55 -10.97 8.97 -5.83
N SER A 56 -10.21 10.05 -6.05
CA SER A 56 -9.37 10.24 -7.24
C SER A 56 -7.92 9.88 -6.99
N GLU A 57 -7.51 9.93 -5.73
CA GLU A 57 -6.16 9.67 -5.22
C GLU A 57 -6.21 8.53 -4.19
N TRP A 58 -5.08 7.84 -4.01
CA TRP A 58 -4.95 6.82 -2.98
C TRP A 58 -3.55 6.64 -2.44
N VAL A 59 -3.48 6.11 -1.23
CA VAL A 59 -2.24 5.59 -0.64
C VAL A 59 -2.42 4.13 -0.24
N LEU A 60 -1.53 3.27 -0.75
CA LEU A 60 -1.39 1.87 -0.36
C LEU A 60 -0.24 1.79 0.65
N ILE A 61 -0.54 1.27 1.83
CA ILE A 61 0.39 1.17 2.95
C ILE A 61 0.50 -0.28 3.37
N ALA A 62 1.73 -0.79 3.48
CA ALA A 62 2.03 -2.04 4.16
C ALA A 62 2.74 -1.74 5.48
N LYS A 63 2.03 -1.96 6.59
CA LYS A 63 2.52 -1.78 7.96
C LYS A 63 3.06 -3.11 8.46
N PRO A 64 4.32 -3.20 8.92
CA PRO A 64 4.81 -4.43 9.49
C PRO A 64 4.02 -4.85 10.72
N LYS A 65 3.68 -6.14 10.83
CA LYS A 65 2.99 -6.67 12.01
C LYS A 65 3.96 -6.79 13.18
N SER A 66 3.49 -6.42 14.37
CA SER A 66 4.21 -6.67 15.62
C SER A 66 4.47 -8.17 15.82
N ALA A 67 5.55 -8.51 16.53
CA ALA A 67 5.95 -9.90 16.81
C ALA A 67 6.18 -10.77 15.55
N THR A 68 6.47 -10.16 14.41
CA THR A 68 6.88 -10.87 13.18
C THR A 68 8.29 -10.46 12.77
N ILE A 69 8.88 -11.16 11.81
CA ILE A 69 10.22 -10.86 11.29
C ILE A 69 10.32 -9.46 10.66
N GLN A 70 9.20 -8.82 10.35
CA GLN A 70 9.16 -7.48 9.75
C GLN A 70 8.96 -6.38 10.79
N ALA A 71 8.73 -6.73 12.07
CA ALA A 71 8.53 -5.75 13.13
C ALA A 71 9.71 -4.76 13.19
N GLY A 72 9.39 -3.46 13.19
CA GLY A 72 10.40 -2.39 13.21
C GLY A 72 11.13 -2.15 11.88
N ASN A 73 10.83 -2.90 10.81
CA ASN A 73 11.49 -2.71 9.52
C ASN A 73 11.00 -1.45 8.77
N GLY A 74 9.87 -0.88 9.17
CA GLY A 74 9.31 0.35 8.63
C GLY A 74 8.18 0.13 7.63
N TRP A 75 7.34 1.16 7.46
CA TRP A 75 6.20 1.14 6.55
C TRP A 75 6.65 1.23 5.10
N ILE A 76 5.99 0.46 4.23
CA ILE A 76 6.19 0.56 2.77
C ILE A 76 4.94 1.22 2.19
N CYS A 77 5.13 2.31 1.46
CA CYS A 77 4.03 3.10 0.89
C CYS A 77 4.19 3.26 -0.62
N LEU A 78 3.03 3.40 -1.29
CA LEU A 78 2.87 3.68 -2.72
C LEU A 78 1.59 4.50 -2.93
N ASN A 79 1.55 5.40 -3.91
CA ASN A 79 0.32 6.11 -4.28
C ASN A 79 -0.02 6.02 -5.78
N ASP A 80 -1.16 6.60 -6.16
CA ASP A 80 -1.67 6.66 -7.54
C ASP A 80 -0.75 7.39 -8.53
N GLN A 81 0.14 8.24 -8.02
CA GLN A 81 1.15 8.96 -8.81
C GLN A 81 2.44 8.14 -9.00
N GLY A 82 2.51 6.92 -8.44
CA GLY A 82 3.69 6.07 -8.52
C GLY A 82 4.83 6.48 -7.57
N GLN A 83 4.59 7.42 -6.67
CA GLN A 83 5.54 7.80 -5.61
C GLN A 83 5.69 6.62 -4.65
N LYS A 84 6.92 6.39 -4.20
CA LYS A 84 7.28 5.23 -3.38
C LYS A 84 7.96 5.74 -2.14
N TYR A 85 7.69 5.12 -1.01
CA TYR A 85 8.39 5.46 0.22
C TYR A 85 8.65 4.22 1.06
N TRP A 86 9.89 4.07 1.49
CA TRP A 86 10.29 3.18 2.57
C TRP A 86 11.55 3.72 3.22
N ALA A 87 11.59 3.72 4.54
CA ALA A 87 12.80 3.91 5.32
C ALA A 87 12.77 2.97 6.53
N LYS A 88 13.95 2.52 6.97
CA LYS A 88 14.05 1.62 8.11
C LYS A 88 13.42 2.26 9.35
N GLY A 89 12.48 1.54 9.97
CA GLY A 89 11.80 2.00 11.19
C GLY A 89 10.74 3.09 10.96
N ALA A 90 10.44 3.47 9.72
CA ALA A 90 9.40 4.45 9.45
C ALA A 90 8.03 4.01 9.98
N THR A 91 7.32 4.91 10.66
CA THR A 91 5.98 4.70 11.22
C THR A 91 4.91 5.54 10.51
N ALA A 92 5.26 6.18 9.39
CA ALA A 92 4.39 7.00 8.57
C ALA A 92 4.91 7.00 7.12
N CYS A 93 4.04 7.33 6.17
CA CYS A 93 4.44 7.53 4.78
C CYS A 93 4.97 8.96 4.58
N ALA A 94 6.13 9.11 3.94
CA ALA A 94 6.65 10.40 3.48
C ALA A 94 6.83 10.37 1.94
N LEU A 95 5.71 10.21 1.25
CA LEU A 95 5.65 10.15 -0.21
C LEU A 95 5.93 11.52 -0.83
N SER A 96 6.79 11.55 -1.84
CA SER A 96 7.07 12.72 -2.66
C SER A 96 7.51 12.29 -4.05
N ALA A 97 7.63 13.24 -4.99
CA ALA A 97 8.12 12.97 -6.34
C ALA A 97 9.56 12.40 -6.37
N THR A 98 10.35 12.62 -5.32
CA THR A 98 11.74 12.14 -5.20
C THR A 98 11.91 11.02 -4.19
N SER A 99 10.87 10.66 -3.43
CA SER A 99 10.97 9.54 -2.49
C SER A 99 11.00 8.21 -3.25
N ASN A 100 11.66 7.22 -2.65
CA ASN A 100 11.76 5.90 -3.25
C ASN A 100 11.76 4.80 -2.17
N TRP A 101 12.17 3.59 -2.56
CA TRP A 101 12.24 2.41 -1.70
C TRP A 101 13.67 2.02 -1.31
N ASP A 102 14.66 2.87 -1.55
CA ASP A 102 16.08 2.57 -1.29
C ASP A 102 16.47 2.70 0.18
N GLY A 103 15.70 3.47 0.97
CA GLY A 103 15.92 3.70 2.40
C GLY A 103 17.23 4.41 2.75
N ARG A 104 17.78 5.20 1.82
CA ARG A 104 19.02 5.97 1.98
C ARG A 104 18.77 7.46 2.18
#